data_AF-A0A348NYV9-F1
#
_entry.id   AF-A0A348NYV9-F1
#
_cell.length_a   1.000
_cell.length_b   1.000
_cell.length_c   1.000
_cell.angle_alpha   90.00
_cell.angle_beta   90.00
_cell.angle_gamma   90.00
#
_symmetry.space_group_name_H-M   'P 1'
#
loop_
_entity.id
_entity.type
_entity.pdbx_description
1 polymer ?
#
loop_
_entity_poly.entity_id
_entity_poly.type
_entity_poly.pdbx_seq_one_letter_code
_entity_poly.pdbx_strand_id
1 'polypeptide(L)'
;FIAGGGEDGEEPVDAAKRESFEEAGIDFACEFIKLDTVSFIPKDIFRDHRDKKGFWVIPEYCFAVELKDKSIRLSSEHKAVKWVSYNKAIELLRYDGNKTALWELRQRLGQYISSFLDK
;
A
#
# COMPACT_ATOMS: atom_id res chain seq x y z
N PHE A 1 6.76 1.48 0.31
CA PHE A 1 5.48 1.46 1.03
C PHE A 1 5.40 0.15 1.76
N ILE A 2 4.44 0.03 2.68
CA ILE A 2 4.10 -1.24 3.32
C ILE A 2 3.67 -2.24 2.24
N ALA A 3 4.10 -3.49 2.35
CA ALA A 3 3.80 -4.51 1.34
C ALA A 3 3.99 -5.92 1.91
N GLY A 4 2.94 -6.72 1.82
CA GLY A 4 3.01 -8.13 2.15
C GLY A 4 1.99 -8.97 1.39
N GLY A 5 2.14 -10.29 1.50
CA GLY A 5 1.30 -11.25 0.81
C GLY A 5 0.02 -11.54 1.59
N GLY A 6 -1.07 -11.83 0.90
CA GLY A 6 -2.25 -12.39 1.55
C GLY A 6 -1.99 -13.81 2.03
N GLU A 7 -2.53 -14.14 3.21
CA GLU A 7 -2.50 -15.47 3.81
C GLU A 7 -3.82 -16.24 3.56
N ASP A 8 -3.84 -17.53 3.86
CA ASP A 8 -4.91 -18.46 3.45
C ASP A 8 -6.32 -17.97 3.82
N GLY A 9 -7.09 -17.57 2.80
CA GLY A 9 -8.46 -17.12 2.93
C GLY A 9 -8.63 -15.65 3.30
N GLU A 10 -7.55 -14.86 3.41
CA GLU A 10 -7.64 -13.41 3.60
C GLU A 10 -8.20 -12.71 2.37
N GLU A 11 -9.14 -11.80 2.57
CA GLU A 11 -9.47 -10.81 1.55
C GLU A 11 -8.31 -9.81 1.43
N PRO A 12 -8.06 -9.19 0.26
CA PRO A 12 -6.93 -8.29 0.08
C PRO A 12 -6.84 -7.13 1.09
N VAL A 13 -7.99 -6.64 1.59
CA VAL A 13 -8.04 -5.58 2.59
C VAL A 13 -7.63 -6.07 3.98
N ASP A 14 -7.89 -7.33 4.31
CA ASP A 14 -7.52 -7.91 5.60
C ASP A 14 -6.00 -8.10 5.67
N ALA A 15 -5.40 -8.61 4.59
CA ALA A 15 -3.94 -8.65 4.43
C ALA A 15 -3.32 -7.25 4.55
N ALA A 16 -3.87 -6.24 3.87
CA ALA A 16 -3.37 -4.87 3.95
C ALA A 16 -3.40 -4.29 5.39
N LYS A 17 -4.45 -4.61 6.17
CA LYS A 17 -4.54 -4.21 7.58
C LYS A 17 -3.54 -4.95 8.47
N ARG A 18 -3.41 -6.27 8.32
CA ARG A 18 -2.44 -7.09 9.06
C ARG A 18 -1.02 -6.60 8.81
N GLU A 19 -0.62 -6.47 7.55
CA GLU A 19 0.72 -5.99 7.17
C GLU A 19 0.97 -4.56 7.65
N SER A 20 -0.03 -3.68 7.60
CA SER A 20 0.11 -2.31 8.13
C SER A 20 0.32 -2.28 9.65
N PHE A 21 -0.32 -3.20 10.38
CA PHE A 21 -0.11 -3.35 11.82
C PHE A 21 1.27 -3.96 12.11
N GLU A 22 1.65 -5.02 11.39
CA GLU A 22 2.90 -5.75 11.58
C GLU A 22 4.11 -4.86 11.27
N GLU A 23 4.10 -4.16 10.14
CA GLU A 23 5.25 -3.37 9.68
C GLU A 23 5.34 -1.97 10.31
N ALA A 24 4.20 -1.36 10.66
CA ALA A 24 4.14 0.05 11.03
C ALA A 24 3.29 0.35 12.29
N GLY A 25 2.65 -0.63 12.89
CA GLY A 25 1.80 -0.45 14.08
C GLY A 25 0.52 0.34 13.81
N ILE A 26 0.04 0.37 12.55
CA ILE A 26 -1.20 1.07 12.18
C ILE A 26 -2.40 0.24 12.65
N ASP A 27 -3.33 0.88 13.34
CA ASP A 27 -4.48 0.21 13.95
C ASP A 27 -5.49 -0.31 12.91
N PHE A 28 -6.11 -1.46 13.19
CA PHE A 28 -7.13 -2.09 12.33
C PHE A 28 -8.40 -1.24 12.15
N ALA A 29 -8.66 -0.31 13.06
CA ALA A 29 -9.76 0.63 13.03
C ALA A 29 -9.50 1.84 12.11
N CYS A 30 -8.27 2.02 11.61
CA CYS A 30 -8.01 3.02 10.57
C CYS A 30 -8.83 2.74 9.32
N GLU A 31 -9.21 3.81 8.62
CA GLU A 31 -9.95 3.70 7.37
C GLU A 31 -8.99 3.42 6.21
N PHE A 32 -9.20 2.29 5.53
CA PHE A 32 -8.43 1.90 4.35
C PHE A 32 -9.24 2.21 3.10
N ILE A 33 -8.61 2.94 2.19
CA ILE A 33 -9.16 3.29 0.89
C ILE A 33 -8.53 2.36 -0.14
N LYS A 34 -9.35 1.53 -0.78
CA LYS A 34 -8.91 0.72 -1.92
C LYS A 34 -8.64 1.62 -3.13
N LEU A 35 -7.46 1.47 -3.72
CA LEU A 35 -7.10 2.10 -4.98
C LEU A 35 -7.44 1.18 -6.16
N ASP A 36 -7.65 1.76 -7.34
CA ASP A 36 -7.93 1.00 -8.56
C ASP A 36 -6.66 0.46 -9.19
N THR A 37 -5.51 1.07 -8.87
CA THR A 37 -4.20 0.57 -9.26
C THR A 37 -4.00 -0.85 -8.74
N VAL A 38 -3.76 -1.76 -9.69
CA VAL A 38 -3.29 -3.11 -9.44
C VAL A 38 -2.05 -3.34 -10.28
N SER A 39 -0.95 -3.76 -9.65
CA SER A 39 0.26 -4.20 -10.34
C SER A 39 0.30 -5.72 -10.42
N PHE A 40 1.15 -6.26 -11.29
CA PHE A 40 1.33 -7.70 -11.43
C PHE A 40 2.80 -8.05 -11.28
N ILE A 41 3.12 -8.84 -10.28
CA ILE A 41 4.49 -9.20 -9.91
C ILE A 41 4.77 -10.62 -10.38
N PRO A 42 5.86 -10.88 -11.15
CA PRO A 42 6.27 -12.23 -11.49
C PRO A 42 6.35 -13.12 -10.25
N LYS A 43 5.75 -14.32 -10.32
CA LYS A 43 5.61 -15.17 -9.13
C LYS A 43 6.95 -15.59 -8.52
N ASP A 44 7.99 -15.70 -9.34
CA ASP A 44 9.32 -16.20 -8.96
C ASP A 44 10.09 -15.24 -8.04
N ILE A 45 9.61 -14.00 -7.89
CA ILE A 45 10.10 -13.04 -6.90
C ILE A 45 9.73 -13.47 -5.48
N PHE A 46 8.65 -14.22 -5.29
CA PHE A 46 8.20 -14.68 -3.97
C PHE A 46 8.91 -15.98 -3.56
N ARG A 47 9.30 -16.08 -2.29
CA ARG A 47 10.03 -17.24 -1.77
C ARG A 47 9.23 -18.54 -1.87
N ASP A 48 7.92 -18.45 -1.72
CA ASP A 48 6.94 -19.55 -1.74
C ASP A 48 6.26 -19.71 -3.12
N HIS A 49 6.88 -19.21 -4.20
CA HIS A 49 6.34 -19.27 -5.57
C HIS A 49 5.94 -20.67 -6.05
N ARG A 50 6.50 -21.73 -5.47
CA ARG A 50 6.18 -23.13 -5.79
C ARG A 50 4.78 -23.53 -5.34
N ASP A 51 4.28 -22.90 -4.29
CA ASP A 51 2.97 -23.17 -3.71
C ASP A 51 1.86 -22.42 -4.46
N LYS A 52 2.21 -21.34 -5.16
CA LYS A 52 1.35 -20.51 -6.02
C LYS A 52 1.09 -21.15 -7.39
N LYS A 53 0.49 -22.35 -7.39
CA LYS A 53 0.17 -23.10 -8.62
C LYS A 53 -0.92 -22.40 -9.44
N GLY A 54 -0.82 -22.47 -10.77
CA GLY A 54 -1.81 -21.88 -11.69
C GLY A 54 -1.59 -20.40 -12.02
N PHE A 55 -0.69 -19.71 -11.32
CA PHE A 55 -0.35 -18.31 -11.58
C PHE A 55 1.03 -18.18 -12.22
N TRP A 56 1.20 -17.16 -13.07
CA TRP A 56 2.51 -16.71 -13.58
C TRP A 56 2.91 -15.36 -13.00
N VAL A 57 1.90 -14.54 -12.69
CA VAL A 57 2.02 -13.27 -12.01
C VAL A 57 1.03 -13.24 -10.86
N ILE A 58 1.37 -12.52 -9.80
CA ILE A 58 0.56 -12.32 -8.61
C ILE A 58 0.06 -10.87 -8.62
N PRO A 59 -1.25 -10.63 -8.43
CA PRO A 59 -1.77 -9.27 -8.32
C PRO A 59 -1.30 -8.62 -7.02
N GLU A 60 -0.84 -7.38 -7.12
CA GLU A 60 -0.56 -6.49 -5.99
C GLU A 60 -1.69 -5.45 -5.94
N TYR A 61 -2.60 -5.62 -4.98
CA TYR A 61 -3.70 -4.68 -4.75
C TYR A 61 -3.22 -3.52 -3.87
N CYS A 62 -3.47 -2.29 -4.29
CA CYS A 62 -3.01 -1.11 -3.56
C CYS A 62 -4.10 -0.52 -2.65
N PHE A 63 -3.69 -0.11 -1.45
CA PHE A 63 -4.53 0.56 -0.48
C PHE A 63 -3.82 1.81 0.05
N ALA A 64 -4.60 2.82 0.43
CA ALA A 64 -4.15 3.97 1.19
C ALA A 64 -4.81 3.96 2.56
N VAL A 65 -4.11 4.47 3.58
CA VAL A 65 -4.63 4.62 4.92
C VAL A 65 -4.36 6.03 5.42
N GLU A 66 -5.38 6.67 5.97
CA GLU A 66 -5.22 7.97 6.62
C GLU A 66 -4.80 7.78 8.07
N LEU A 67 -3.71 8.43 8.47
CA LEU A 67 -3.29 8.48 9.87
C LEU A 67 -3.62 9.84 10.46
N LYS A 68 -4.38 9.83 11.58
CA LYS A 68 -4.76 11.05 12.31
C LYS A 68 -3.57 11.71 13.00
N ASP A 69 -2.56 10.91 13.35
CA ASP A 69 -1.26 11.38 13.81
C ASP A 69 -0.14 10.72 13.00
N LYS A 70 1.10 11.17 13.21
CA LYS A 70 2.28 10.64 12.49
C LYS A 70 2.94 9.47 13.22
N SER A 71 2.24 8.80 14.13
CA SER A 71 2.75 7.67 14.90
C SER A 71 2.99 6.48 13.98
N ILE A 72 4.23 5.99 13.97
CA ILE A 72 4.63 4.79 13.25
C ILE A 72 5.57 4.01 14.17
N ARG A 73 5.30 2.71 14.36
CA ARG A 73 6.18 1.79 15.07
C ARG A 73 6.67 0.74 14.09
N LEU A 74 7.91 0.91 13.60
CA LEU A 74 8.48 0.02 12.61
C LEU A 74 8.83 -1.36 13.20
N SER A 75 8.58 -2.41 12.42
CA SER A 75 9.16 -3.74 12.64
C SER A 75 10.60 -3.82 12.13
N SER A 76 11.22 -5.00 12.24
CA SER A 76 12.55 -5.26 11.69
C SER A 76 12.60 -5.25 10.15
N GLU A 77 11.46 -5.31 9.47
CA GLU A 77 11.40 -5.31 8.00
C GLU A 77 11.72 -3.94 7.41
N HIS A 78 11.50 -2.88 8.20
CA HIS A 78 11.73 -1.50 7.81
C HIS A 78 12.75 -0.81 8.72
N LYS A 79 13.75 -0.15 8.12
CA LYS A 79 14.82 0.53 8.88
C LYS A 79 14.50 2.00 9.21
N ALA A 80 13.63 2.64 8.44
CA ALA A 80 13.29 4.04 8.60
C ALA A 80 11.97 4.39 7.92
N VAL A 81 11.30 5.43 8.45
CA VAL A 81 10.12 6.05 7.86
C VAL A 81 10.40 7.52 7.57
N LYS A 82 9.85 8.04 6.47
CA LYS A 82 9.95 9.45 6.10
C LYS A 82 8.61 9.97 5.61
N TRP A 83 8.11 11.00 6.27
CA TRP A 83 7.01 11.83 5.77
C TRP A 83 7.57 12.82 4.76
N VAL A 84 7.13 12.74 3.51
CA VAL A 84 7.68 13.56 2.41
C VAL A 84 6.55 14.11 1.52
N SER A 85 6.87 15.14 0.73
CA SER A 85 5.95 15.63 -0.31
C SER A 85 5.78 14.61 -1.43
N TYR A 86 4.69 14.73 -2.21
CA TYR A 86 4.43 13.85 -3.35
C TYR A 86 5.61 13.77 -4.33
N ASN A 87 6.15 14.92 -4.77
CA ASN A 87 7.26 14.94 -5.73
C ASN A 87 8.48 14.20 -5.16
N LYS A 88 8.77 14.38 -3.86
CA LYS A 88 9.88 13.69 -3.23
C LYS A 88 9.64 12.18 -3.06
N ALA A 89 8.40 11.76 -2.78
CA ALA A 89 8.05 10.35 -2.76
C ALA A 89 8.25 9.70 -4.15
N ILE A 90 7.84 10.37 -5.24
CA ILE A 90 8.04 9.88 -6.61
C ILE A 90 9.53 9.66 -6.92
N GLU A 91 10.42 10.55 -6.48
CA GLU A 91 11.87 10.39 -6.64
C GLU A 91 12.43 9.20 -5.84
N LEU A 92 11.86 8.90 -4.67
CA LEU A 92 12.34 7.84 -3.76
C LEU A 92 11.80 6.46 -4.12
N LEU A 93 10.63 6.39 -4.76
CA LEU A 93 9.99 5.12 -5.12
C LEU A 93 10.73 4.44 -6.28
N ARG A 94 11.09 3.18 -6.07
CA ARG A 94 11.77 2.36 -7.09
C ARG A 94 10.83 1.84 -8.17
N TYR A 95 9.67 1.32 -7.77
CA TYR A 95 8.78 0.56 -8.66
C TYR A 95 7.67 1.44 -9.24
N ASP A 96 7.35 1.23 -10.52
CA ASP A 96 6.36 2.04 -11.23
C ASP A 96 4.92 1.75 -10.78
N GLY A 97 4.64 0.54 -10.28
CA GLY A 97 3.39 0.21 -9.60
C GLY A 97 3.12 1.14 -8.43
N ASN A 98 4.10 1.31 -7.54
CA ASN A 98 4.01 2.20 -6.39
C ASN A 98 3.85 3.66 -6.80
N LYS A 99 4.52 4.10 -7.88
CA LYS A 99 4.38 5.47 -8.41
C LYS A 99 2.98 5.71 -8.97
N THR A 100 2.43 4.74 -9.69
CA THR A 100 1.06 4.78 -10.24
C THR A 100 0.03 4.85 -9.12
N ALA A 101 0.16 4.00 -8.10
CA ALA A 101 -0.72 4.01 -6.93
C ALA A 101 -0.67 5.36 -6.19
N LEU A 102 0.54 5.92 -6.00
CA LEU A 102 0.69 7.24 -5.36
C LEU A 102 0.11 8.37 -6.23
N TRP A 103 0.28 8.30 -7.55
CA TRP A 103 -0.31 9.26 -8.48
C TRP A 103 -1.84 9.24 -8.41
N GLU A 104 -2.44 8.04 -8.40
CA GLU A 104 -3.89 7.85 -8.28
C GLU A 104 -4.41 8.41 -6.95
N LEU A 105 -3.76 8.06 -5.83
CA LEU A 105 -4.10 8.61 -4.52
C LEU A 105 -4.10 10.13 -4.52
N ARG A 106 -3.08 10.76 -5.15
CA ARG A 106 -3.03 12.22 -5.29
C ARG A 106 -4.23 12.78 -6.07
N GLN A 107 -4.68 12.11 -7.14
CA GLN A 107 -5.86 12.56 -7.89
C GLN A 107 -7.12 12.49 -7.03
N ARG A 108 -7.32 11.38 -6.31
CA ARG A 108 -8.47 11.19 -5.40
C ARG A 108 -8.50 12.25 -4.30
N LEU A 109 -7.35 12.54 -3.67
CA LEU A 109 -7.25 13.59 -2.65
C LEU A 109 -7.49 14.99 -3.22
N GLY A 110 -7.04 15.27 -4.44
CA GLY A 110 -7.29 16.54 -5.12
C GLY A 110 -8.78 16.78 -5.41
N GLN A 111 -9.49 15.76 -5.86
CA GLN A 111 -10.94 15.82 -6.06
C GLN A 111 -11.69 16.08 -4.76
N TYR A 112 -11.27 15.43 -3.66
CA TYR A 112 -11.85 15.65 -2.34
C TYR A 112 -11.71 17.13 -1.91
N ILE A 113 -10.51 17.69 -2.04
CA ILE A 113 -10.25 19.10 -1.69
C ILE A 113 -11.07 20.05 -2.56
N SER A 114 -11.16 19.80 -3.87
CA SER A 114 -12.01 20.62 -4.76
C SER A 114 -13.47 20.58 -4.32
N SER A 115 -14.01 19.39 -4.05
CA SER A 115 -15.41 19.21 -3.63
C SER A 115 -15.75 19.83 -2.27
N PHE A 116 -14.74 20.06 -1.42
CA PHE A 116 -14.89 20.74 -0.14
C PHE A 116 -14.87 22.27 -0.28
N LEU A 117 -14.09 22.80 -1.23
CA LEU A 117 -14.01 24.23 -1.51
C LEU A 117 -15.20 24.76 -2.33
N ASP A 118 -15.89 23.88 -3.07
CA ASP A 118 -17.10 24.19 -3.83
C ASP A 118 -18.40 24.16 -2.99
N LYS A 119 -18.31 23.99 -1.66
CA LYS A 119 -19.43 24.04 -0.70
C LYS A 119 -19.34 25.28 0.19
#